data_AF-A0A9E4E9F5-F1
#
_entry.id   AF-A0A9E4E9F5-F1
#
_cell.length_a   1.000
_cell.length_b   1.000
_cell.length_c   1.000
_cell.angle_alpha   90.00
_cell.angle_beta   90.00
_cell.angle_gamma   90.00
#
_symmetry.space_group_name_H-M   'P 1'
#
loop_
_entity.id
_entity.type
_entity.pdbx_description
1 polymer ?
#
loop_
_entity_poly.entity_id
_entity_poly.type
_entity_poly.pdbx_seq_one_letter_code
_entity_poly.pdbx_strand_id
1 'polypeptide(L)'
;MFYPAHINLQDRKCLVVGGGTVAERKVVAMLLSGGDVTVISPDATELLTFLANIGTIRWHKRQLAADDTQGYFLVCAATDFTDINSAVFAKAHDKNKIRLVNVVDVIPQCTFAAASVVTDGEILLSISTSGKSPATSRRIREHLEETLRATSLYTLGYEDGEPVPIANQGLPYPVYLLLENRPCIILCEQKTPAIERRVSLLRQCGASVLCMAPDAAKPHHLEDAFLVIADKFSAVDRLLSITPPYQGGIDQCRSEGTFIREYLDAPDAGTHFTPKLIIDDNLIISISARSSRGIDKVKHLHKKLTNQFENNGYGVFIEFLGTRRSEILKAFPTPKRRADFFEVLINTVETNNTQPQTCCLGLTNPGCSAECLFNWVRQGKLKRANTFTSTLLDAQH
;
A
#
# COMPACT_ATOMS: atom_id res chain seq x y z
N MET A 1 11.38 -1.22 5.79
CA MET A 1 10.27 -2.06 5.32
C MET A 1 8.96 -1.39 5.72
N PHE A 2 7.89 -1.47 4.93
CA PHE A 2 6.58 -0.97 5.31
C PHE A 2 5.63 -2.12 5.67
N TYR A 3 4.68 -1.90 6.59
CA TYR A 3 3.79 -2.95 7.06
C TYR A 3 2.56 -3.12 6.16
N PRO A 4 2.36 -4.27 5.50
CA PRO A 4 1.22 -4.49 4.62
C PRO A 4 -0.09 -4.62 5.42
N ALA A 5 -1.08 -3.79 5.08
CA ALA A 5 -2.37 -3.76 5.74
C ALA A 5 -3.50 -3.63 4.72
N HIS A 6 -4.58 -4.38 4.92
CA HIS A 6 -5.79 -4.28 4.12
C HIS A 6 -6.86 -3.56 4.95
N ILE A 7 -7.06 -2.28 4.68
CA ILE A 7 -7.96 -1.41 5.44
C ILE A 7 -9.41 -1.71 5.07
N ASN A 8 -10.26 -1.84 6.09
CA ASN A 8 -11.70 -1.92 5.91
C ASN A 8 -12.29 -0.50 5.77
N LEU A 9 -12.67 -0.12 4.55
CA LEU A 9 -13.27 1.19 4.26
C LEU A 9 -14.80 1.16 4.17
N GLN A 10 -15.44 0.01 4.38
CA GLN A 10 -16.89 -0.11 4.27
C GLN A 10 -17.59 0.94 5.16
N ASP A 11 -18.32 1.84 4.51
CA ASP A 11 -19.07 2.96 5.12
C ASP A 11 -18.20 3.94 5.93
N ARG A 12 -16.87 3.96 5.71
CA ARG A 12 -15.93 4.86 6.37
C ARG A 12 -15.75 6.16 5.60
N LYS A 13 -15.78 7.29 6.30
CA LYS A 13 -15.58 8.62 5.72
C LYS A 13 -14.14 8.79 5.24
N CYS A 14 -13.96 9.04 3.95
CA CYS A 14 -12.66 9.27 3.33
C CYS A 14 -12.60 10.67 2.71
N LEU A 15 -11.54 11.42 2.99
CA LEU A 15 -11.30 12.75 2.41
C LEU A 15 -10.15 12.69 1.40
N VAL A 16 -10.36 13.27 0.23
CA VAL A 16 -9.32 13.55 -0.76
C VAL A 16 -9.27 15.06 -1.04
N VAL A 17 -8.12 15.68 -0.76
CA VAL A 17 -7.86 17.09 -1.07
C VAL A 17 -7.09 17.18 -2.37
N GLY A 18 -7.67 17.85 -3.36
CA GLY A 18 -7.22 17.86 -4.76
C GLY A 18 -8.18 17.10 -5.67
N GLY A 19 -8.20 17.49 -6.96
CA GLY A 19 -9.11 16.93 -7.96
C GLY A 19 -8.45 16.54 -9.28
N GLY A 20 -7.12 16.41 -9.31
CA GLY A 20 -6.39 15.92 -10.47
C GLY A 20 -6.36 14.39 -10.60
N THR A 21 -5.61 13.87 -11.57
CA THR A 21 -5.54 12.42 -11.87
C THR A 21 -4.99 11.56 -10.73
N VAL A 22 -4.19 12.12 -9.82
CA VAL A 22 -3.73 11.42 -8.62
C VAL A 22 -4.85 11.29 -7.59
N ALA A 23 -5.64 12.34 -7.40
CA ALA A 23 -6.82 12.33 -6.55
C ALA A 23 -7.88 11.35 -7.10
N GLU A 24 -8.13 11.39 -8.41
CA GLU A 24 -9.05 10.48 -9.10
C GLU A 24 -8.73 9.02 -8.81
N ARG A 25 -7.48 8.58 -9.01
CA ARG A 25 -7.05 7.20 -8.72
C ARG A 25 -7.29 6.78 -7.27
N LYS A 26 -7.14 7.71 -6.32
CA LYS A 26 -7.41 7.46 -4.90
C LYS A 26 -8.91 7.32 -4.63
N VAL A 27 -9.72 8.19 -5.22
CA VAL A 27 -11.19 8.14 -5.12
C VAL A 27 -11.72 6.82 -5.67
N VAL A 28 -11.27 6.41 -6.87
CA VAL A 28 -11.63 5.12 -7.49
C VAL A 28 -11.32 3.96 -6.53
N ALA A 29 -10.08 3.89 -6.02
CA ALA A 29 -9.69 2.82 -5.10
C ALA A 29 -10.49 2.81 -3.79
N MET A 30 -10.85 3.97 -3.23
CA MET A 30 -11.67 4.06 -2.03
C MET A 30 -13.13 3.64 -2.28
N LEU A 31 -13.72 4.03 -3.42
CA LEU A 31 -15.08 3.67 -3.79
C LEU A 31 -15.23 2.15 -4.00
N LEU A 32 -14.27 1.53 -4.68
CA LEU A 32 -14.24 0.07 -4.87
C LEU A 32 -14.13 -0.68 -3.53
N SER A 33 -13.62 -0.01 -2.50
CA SER A 33 -13.51 -0.51 -1.12
C SER A 33 -14.66 -0.09 -0.20
N GLY A 34 -15.71 0.55 -0.74
CA GLY A 34 -16.89 0.94 0.03
C GLY A 34 -16.73 2.21 0.87
N GLY A 35 -15.70 3.02 0.61
CA GLY A 35 -15.49 4.29 1.30
C GLY A 35 -16.54 5.34 0.94
N ASP A 36 -16.98 6.12 1.93
CA ASP A 36 -17.81 7.31 1.76
C ASP A 36 -16.90 8.51 1.44
N VAL A 37 -16.70 8.76 0.14
CA VAL A 37 -15.65 9.68 -0.34
C VAL A 37 -16.15 11.11 -0.48
N THR A 38 -15.38 12.03 0.11
CA THR A 38 -15.51 13.47 -0.08
C THR A 38 -14.25 14.03 -0.76
N VAL A 39 -14.44 14.84 -1.79
CA VAL A 39 -13.39 15.54 -2.53
C VAL A 39 -13.50 17.03 -2.25
N ILE A 40 -12.38 17.68 -1.90
CA ILE A 40 -12.29 19.14 -1.76
C ILE A 40 -11.25 19.65 -2.75
N SER A 41 -11.71 20.39 -3.76
CA SER A 41 -10.85 20.97 -4.80
C SER A 41 -11.63 22.03 -5.60
N PRO A 42 -11.00 23.15 -6.01
CA PRO A 42 -11.62 24.13 -6.91
C PRO A 42 -12.00 23.52 -8.28
N ASP A 43 -11.17 22.61 -8.77
CA ASP A 43 -11.33 21.91 -10.04
C ASP A 43 -11.25 20.40 -9.83
N ALA A 44 -11.91 19.64 -10.70
CA ALA A 44 -11.90 18.18 -10.67
C ALA A 44 -11.83 17.63 -12.09
N THR A 45 -11.31 16.40 -12.23
CA THR A 45 -11.36 15.67 -13.50
C THR A 45 -12.80 15.39 -13.93
N GLU A 46 -12.94 14.96 -15.19
CA GLU A 46 -14.21 14.58 -15.78
C GLU A 46 -14.89 13.45 -14.99
N LEU A 47 -14.18 12.36 -14.69
CA LEU A 47 -14.72 11.27 -13.89
C LEU A 47 -15.16 11.72 -12.48
N LEU A 48 -14.38 12.54 -11.79
CA LEU A 48 -14.77 13.04 -10.46
C LEU A 48 -16.03 13.92 -10.54
N THR A 49 -16.14 14.75 -11.57
CA THR A 49 -17.34 15.57 -11.82
C THR A 49 -18.55 14.68 -12.10
N PHE A 50 -18.39 13.66 -12.96
CA PHE A 50 -19.43 12.68 -13.26
C PHE A 50 -19.90 11.95 -12.00
N LEU A 51 -18.97 11.39 -11.20
CA LEU A 51 -19.27 10.68 -9.95
C LEU A 51 -19.98 11.57 -8.93
N ALA A 52 -19.65 12.86 -8.87
CA ALA A 52 -20.34 13.83 -8.02
C ALA A 52 -21.78 14.07 -8.51
N ASN A 53 -21.98 14.23 -9.83
CA ASN A 53 -23.30 14.47 -10.42
C ASN A 53 -24.28 13.31 -10.21
N ILE A 54 -23.78 12.07 -10.25
CA ILE A 54 -24.60 10.87 -9.98
C ILE A 54 -24.69 10.54 -8.47
N GLY A 55 -24.09 11.37 -7.59
CA GLY A 55 -24.18 11.22 -6.14
C GLY A 55 -23.29 10.14 -5.53
N THR A 56 -22.34 9.57 -6.28
CA THR A 56 -21.39 8.56 -5.79
C THR A 56 -20.34 9.16 -4.86
N ILE A 57 -19.97 10.44 -5.05
CA ILE A 57 -19.06 11.17 -4.16
C ILE A 57 -19.64 12.53 -3.77
N ARG A 58 -19.17 13.08 -2.64
CA ARG A 58 -19.40 14.49 -2.30
C ARG A 58 -18.25 15.34 -2.81
N TRP A 59 -18.51 16.27 -3.73
CA TRP A 59 -17.49 17.22 -4.19
C TRP A 59 -17.79 18.63 -3.67
N HIS A 60 -16.85 19.18 -2.90
CA HIS A 60 -16.84 20.59 -2.53
C HIS A 60 -15.94 21.37 -3.47
N LYS A 61 -16.56 22.09 -4.41
CA LYS A 61 -15.90 22.94 -5.40
C LYS A 61 -15.34 24.23 -4.78
N ARG A 62 -14.31 24.09 -3.94
CA ARG A 62 -13.65 25.19 -3.22
C ARG A 62 -12.27 24.78 -2.71
N GLN A 63 -11.52 25.74 -2.19
CA GLN A 63 -10.29 25.49 -1.44
C GLN A 63 -10.58 24.88 -0.05
N LEU A 64 -9.54 24.26 0.52
CA LEU A 64 -9.55 23.67 1.86
C LEU A 64 -9.67 24.74 2.95
N ALA A 65 -10.60 24.53 3.88
CA ALA A 65 -10.82 25.34 5.07
C ALA A 65 -10.11 24.77 6.31
N ALA A 66 -10.22 25.46 7.45
CA ALA A 66 -9.53 25.10 8.68
C ALA A 66 -9.97 23.74 9.26
N ASP A 67 -11.27 23.45 9.23
CA ASP A 67 -11.88 22.31 9.93
C ASP A 67 -12.35 21.17 9.01
N ASP A 68 -12.03 21.25 7.73
CA ASP A 68 -12.43 20.26 6.72
C ASP A 68 -11.87 18.85 6.96
N THR A 69 -10.83 18.69 7.78
CA THR A 69 -10.23 17.38 8.06
C THR A 69 -10.84 16.69 9.27
N GLN A 70 -11.90 17.23 9.89
CA GLN A 70 -12.49 16.65 11.10
C GLN A 70 -13.42 15.46 10.79
N GLY A 71 -13.34 14.41 11.61
CA GLY A 71 -14.28 13.27 11.56
C GLY A 71 -14.13 12.35 10.35
N TYR A 72 -12.98 12.39 9.67
CA TYR A 72 -12.64 11.44 8.61
C TYR A 72 -11.79 10.30 9.15
N PHE A 73 -12.05 9.10 8.64
CA PHE A 73 -11.29 7.89 8.95
C PHE A 73 -9.92 7.89 8.24
N LEU A 74 -9.91 8.36 6.99
CA LEU A 74 -8.75 8.40 6.13
C LEU A 74 -8.71 9.72 5.36
N VAL A 75 -7.52 10.34 5.29
CA VAL A 75 -7.29 11.59 4.55
C VAL A 75 -6.15 11.42 3.55
N CYS A 76 -6.35 11.87 2.31
CA CYS A 76 -5.30 12.00 1.30
C CYS A 76 -5.15 13.44 0.84
N ALA A 77 -3.92 13.94 0.77
CA ALA A 77 -3.58 15.20 0.11
C ALA A 77 -2.87 14.90 -1.22
N ALA A 78 -3.48 15.32 -2.32
CA ALA A 78 -3.04 15.04 -3.68
C ALA A 78 -3.17 16.30 -4.55
N THR A 79 -2.71 17.45 -4.03
CA THR A 79 -2.62 18.71 -4.78
C THR A 79 -1.20 18.91 -5.32
N ASP A 80 -1.05 19.79 -6.31
CA ASP A 80 0.26 20.23 -6.82
C ASP A 80 0.97 21.22 -5.87
N PHE A 81 0.33 21.62 -4.76
CA PHE A 81 0.84 22.62 -3.84
C PHE A 81 1.34 21.99 -2.54
N THR A 82 2.66 21.96 -2.36
CA THR A 82 3.30 21.37 -1.17
C THR A 82 2.80 21.98 0.14
N ASP A 83 2.59 23.30 0.19
CA ASP A 83 2.12 23.97 1.41
C ASP A 83 0.72 23.52 1.82
N ILE A 84 -0.19 23.35 0.86
CA ILE A 84 -1.55 22.82 1.11
C ILE A 84 -1.44 21.39 1.62
N ASN A 85 -0.62 20.57 0.97
CA ASN A 85 -0.41 19.17 1.32
C ASN A 85 0.13 19.02 2.76
N SER A 86 1.12 19.83 3.15
CA SER A 86 1.65 19.87 4.52
C SER A 86 0.62 20.36 5.54
N ALA A 87 -0.19 21.36 5.18
CA ALA A 87 -1.26 21.84 6.05
C ALA A 87 -2.36 20.78 6.29
N VAL A 88 -2.69 19.97 5.27
CA VAL A 88 -3.60 18.83 5.42
C VAL A 88 -3.04 17.83 6.43
N PHE A 89 -1.76 17.49 6.35
CA PHE A 89 -1.13 16.56 7.28
C PHE A 89 -1.20 17.07 8.73
N ALA A 90 -0.77 18.31 8.97
CA ALA A 90 -0.79 18.89 10.32
C ALA A 90 -2.21 18.93 10.92
N LYS A 91 -3.22 19.28 10.10
CA LYS A 91 -4.62 19.32 10.56
C LYS A 91 -5.19 17.92 10.79
N ALA A 92 -4.98 16.99 9.85
CA ALA A 92 -5.55 15.64 9.94
C ALA A 92 -4.85 14.79 11.00
N HIS A 93 -3.53 14.68 10.94
CA HIS A 93 -2.74 13.81 11.82
C HIS A 93 -2.48 14.46 13.18
N ASP A 94 -1.93 15.68 13.22
CA ASP A 94 -1.42 16.24 14.47
C ASP A 94 -2.54 16.83 15.33
N LYS A 95 -3.47 17.58 14.72
CA LYS A 95 -4.64 18.18 15.40
C LYS A 95 -5.77 17.16 15.60
N ASN A 96 -6.24 16.52 14.52
CA ASN A 96 -7.43 15.65 14.57
C ASN A 96 -7.14 14.18 14.89
N LYS A 97 -5.85 13.80 15.07
CA LYS A 97 -5.41 12.45 15.46
C LYS A 97 -5.82 11.35 14.47
N ILE A 98 -6.04 11.68 13.20
CA ILE A 98 -6.33 10.71 12.15
C ILE A 98 -5.08 9.86 11.89
N ARG A 99 -5.23 8.53 11.97
CA ARG A 99 -4.12 7.59 11.83
C ARG A 99 -3.81 7.17 10.41
N LEU A 100 -4.74 7.40 9.48
CA LEU A 100 -4.58 7.10 8.06
C LEU A 100 -4.50 8.40 7.26
N VAL A 101 -3.28 8.92 7.09
CA VAL A 101 -3.01 10.12 6.30
C VAL A 101 -1.95 9.81 5.25
N ASN A 102 -2.22 10.16 3.99
CA ASN A 102 -1.26 10.04 2.90
C ASN A 102 -1.12 11.38 2.17
N VAL A 103 0.08 11.96 2.21
CA VAL A 103 0.46 13.10 1.40
C VAL A 103 1.27 12.61 0.20
N VAL A 104 0.76 12.84 -1.00
CA VAL A 104 1.42 12.42 -2.24
C VAL A 104 2.83 13.02 -2.31
N ASP A 105 3.81 12.16 -2.64
CA ASP A 105 5.23 12.47 -2.81
C ASP A 105 5.97 13.04 -1.58
N VAL A 106 5.34 13.09 -0.39
CA VAL A 106 5.98 13.54 0.86
C VAL A 106 5.93 12.45 1.94
N ILE A 107 6.86 11.48 1.86
CA ILE A 107 6.95 10.31 2.77
C ILE A 107 6.96 10.71 4.26
N PRO A 108 7.72 11.72 4.73
CA PRO A 108 7.70 12.11 6.14
C PRO A 108 6.33 12.60 6.64
N GLN A 109 5.45 13.00 5.73
CA GLN A 109 4.07 13.44 5.99
C GLN A 109 3.06 12.36 5.60
N CYS A 110 3.43 11.09 5.75
CA CYS A 110 2.56 9.94 5.53
C CYS A 110 2.54 9.03 6.76
N THR A 111 1.38 8.45 7.04
CA THR A 111 1.24 7.30 7.96
C THR A 111 1.05 6.00 7.21
N PHE A 112 0.67 6.06 5.93
CA PHE A 112 0.63 4.93 5.02
C PHE A 112 1.05 5.35 3.61
N ALA A 113 1.57 4.39 2.84
CA ALA A 113 1.81 4.50 1.41
C ALA A 113 0.73 3.73 0.65
N ALA A 114 0.34 4.28 -0.50
CA ALA A 114 -0.54 3.56 -1.43
C ALA A 114 0.16 2.31 -1.97
N ALA A 115 -0.61 1.25 -2.13
CA ALA A 115 -0.15 0.03 -2.74
C ALA A 115 -0.15 0.11 -4.28
N SER A 116 0.79 -0.61 -4.91
CA SER A 116 0.63 -1.02 -6.31
C SER A 116 -0.24 -2.27 -6.33
N VAL A 117 -1.35 -2.28 -7.07
CA VAL A 117 -2.38 -3.31 -6.89
C VAL A 117 -2.68 -4.01 -8.21
N VAL A 118 -2.95 -5.32 -8.12
CA VAL A 118 -3.49 -6.16 -9.21
C VAL A 118 -4.74 -6.86 -8.68
N THR A 119 -5.82 -6.86 -9.46
CA THR A 119 -7.03 -7.58 -9.10
C THR A 119 -7.55 -8.44 -10.24
N ASP A 120 -7.88 -9.69 -9.94
CA ASP A 120 -8.53 -10.62 -10.86
C ASP A 120 -9.77 -11.19 -10.17
N GLY A 121 -10.93 -10.60 -10.45
CA GLY A 121 -12.21 -11.01 -9.87
C GLY A 121 -12.11 -11.10 -8.35
N GLU A 122 -11.99 -12.32 -7.83
CA GLU A 122 -11.91 -12.70 -6.41
C GLU A 122 -10.56 -12.44 -5.72
N ILE A 123 -9.50 -12.13 -6.47
CA ILE A 123 -8.13 -12.01 -5.95
C ILE A 123 -7.71 -10.55 -5.94
N LEU A 124 -7.09 -10.13 -4.84
CA LEU A 124 -6.40 -8.86 -4.72
C LEU A 124 -4.95 -9.11 -4.32
N LEU A 125 -4.03 -8.54 -5.10
CA LEU A 125 -2.60 -8.53 -4.84
C LEU A 125 -2.13 -7.10 -4.62
N SER A 126 -1.26 -6.88 -3.65
CA SER A 126 -0.52 -5.63 -3.56
C SER A 126 0.99 -5.85 -3.60
N ILE A 127 1.73 -4.93 -4.20
CA ILE A 127 3.18 -4.97 -4.34
C ILE A 127 3.76 -3.70 -3.72
N SER A 128 4.82 -3.87 -2.94
CA SER A 128 5.63 -2.77 -2.41
C SER A 128 7.10 -3.11 -2.51
N THR A 129 7.86 -2.08 -2.88
CA THR A 129 9.32 -2.06 -2.85
C THR A 129 9.84 -1.14 -1.73
N SER A 130 9.00 -0.88 -0.72
CA SER A 130 9.27 0.06 0.38
C SER A 130 9.69 1.46 -0.10
N GLY A 131 9.14 1.91 -1.24
CA GLY A 131 9.47 3.20 -1.86
C GLY A 131 10.83 3.26 -2.59
N LYS A 132 11.64 2.19 -2.53
CA LYS A 132 13.00 2.16 -3.09
C LYS A 132 13.01 2.09 -4.61
N SER A 133 12.10 1.31 -5.21
CA SER A 133 12.02 1.16 -6.67
C SER A 133 10.57 1.10 -7.18
N PRO A 134 9.95 2.24 -7.52
CA PRO A 134 8.65 2.28 -8.17
C PRO A 134 8.62 1.53 -9.52
N ALA A 135 9.72 1.58 -10.28
CA ALA A 135 9.85 0.88 -11.56
C ALA A 135 9.75 -0.64 -11.39
N THR A 136 10.48 -1.22 -10.42
CA THR A 136 10.36 -2.66 -10.11
C THR A 136 8.95 -3.04 -9.64
N SER A 137 8.32 -2.19 -8.82
CA SER A 137 6.92 -2.41 -8.41
C SER A 137 5.98 -2.44 -9.60
N ARG A 138 6.14 -1.50 -10.55
CA ARG A 138 5.35 -1.41 -11.77
C ARG A 138 5.54 -2.65 -12.64
N ARG A 139 6.78 -3.10 -12.84
CA ARG A 139 7.09 -4.27 -13.67
C ARG A 139 6.53 -5.56 -13.09
N ILE A 140 6.63 -5.77 -11.77
CA ILE A 140 6.01 -6.91 -11.10
C ILE A 140 4.49 -6.85 -11.24
N ARG A 141 3.89 -5.65 -11.10
CA ARG A 141 2.45 -5.44 -11.30
C ARG A 141 2.03 -5.83 -12.71
N GLU A 142 2.69 -5.31 -13.75
CA GLU A 142 2.36 -5.58 -15.15
C GLU A 142 2.48 -7.08 -15.47
N HIS A 143 3.54 -7.74 -15.00
CA HIS A 143 3.69 -9.19 -15.15
C HIS A 143 2.57 -9.99 -14.47
N LEU A 144 2.15 -9.58 -13.27
CA LEU A 144 1.04 -10.23 -12.57
C LEU A 144 -0.31 -9.91 -13.24
N GLU A 145 -0.48 -8.70 -13.78
CA GLU A 145 -1.65 -8.33 -14.59
C GLU A 145 -1.77 -9.25 -15.82
N GLU A 146 -0.68 -9.43 -16.58
CA GLU A 146 -0.60 -10.33 -17.73
C GLU A 146 -0.85 -11.80 -17.35
N THR A 147 -0.18 -12.27 -16.30
CA THR A 147 -0.26 -13.68 -15.85
C THR A 147 -1.67 -14.04 -15.37
N LEU A 148 -2.37 -13.10 -14.74
CA LEU A 148 -3.72 -13.30 -14.22
C LEU A 148 -4.80 -12.88 -15.21
N ARG A 149 -4.45 -12.26 -16.34
CA ARG A 149 -5.40 -11.58 -17.25
C ARG A 149 -6.28 -10.59 -16.50
N ALA A 150 -5.69 -9.91 -15.52
CA ALA A 150 -6.36 -8.95 -14.65
C ALA A 150 -6.56 -7.62 -15.36
N THR A 151 -7.63 -6.91 -14.98
CA THR A 151 -7.85 -5.52 -15.41
C THR A 151 -7.18 -4.58 -14.41
N SER A 152 -6.55 -3.52 -14.90
CA SER A 152 -5.91 -2.55 -14.01
C SER A 152 -6.97 -1.77 -13.23
N LEU A 153 -6.79 -1.63 -11.91
CA LEU A 153 -7.68 -0.79 -11.11
C LEU A 153 -7.69 0.66 -11.57
N TYR A 154 -6.61 1.13 -12.20
CA TYR A 154 -6.46 2.50 -12.68
C TYR A 154 -7.26 2.81 -13.94
N THR A 155 -7.78 1.79 -14.63
CA THR A 155 -8.69 1.96 -15.76
C THR A 155 -10.15 1.82 -15.34
N LEU A 156 -10.42 1.52 -14.06
CA LEU A 156 -11.80 1.45 -13.56
C LEU A 156 -12.38 2.87 -13.44
N GLY A 157 -13.56 3.07 -14.03
CA GLY A 157 -14.23 4.36 -14.09
C GLY A 157 -14.30 4.94 -15.49
N TYR A 158 -13.66 4.33 -16.50
CA TYR A 158 -13.85 4.70 -17.90
C TYR A 158 -14.15 3.46 -18.76
N GLU A 159 -15.13 3.57 -19.66
CA GLU A 159 -15.41 2.60 -20.72
C GLU A 159 -15.47 3.35 -22.05
N ASP A 160 -14.72 2.89 -23.06
CA ASP A 160 -14.61 3.55 -24.37
C ASP A 160 -14.25 5.05 -24.32
N GLY A 161 -13.54 5.46 -23.26
CA GLY A 161 -13.12 6.85 -23.01
C GLY A 161 -14.11 7.69 -22.21
N GLU A 162 -15.30 7.16 -21.91
CA GLU A 162 -16.36 7.86 -21.20
C GLU A 162 -16.42 7.46 -19.72
N PRO A 163 -16.67 8.39 -18.79
CA PRO A 163 -16.86 8.07 -17.38
C PRO A 163 -18.02 7.11 -17.13
N VAL A 164 -17.80 6.08 -16.30
CA VAL A 164 -18.84 5.12 -15.89
C VAL A 164 -18.99 5.04 -14.37
N PRO A 165 -20.17 4.62 -13.85
CA PRO A 165 -20.39 4.47 -12.42
C PRO A 165 -19.40 3.47 -11.78
N ILE A 166 -18.98 3.77 -10.56
CA ILE A 166 -18.09 2.90 -9.78
C ILE A 166 -18.86 2.36 -8.58
N ALA A 167 -19.13 1.06 -8.62
CA ALA A 167 -19.77 0.36 -7.52
C ALA A 167 -18.74 -0.17 -6.51
N ASN A 168 -19.13 -0.23 -5.24
CA ASN A 168 -18.39 -0.96 -4.22
C ASN A 168 -18.23 -2.43 -4.65
N GLN A 169 -16.99 -2.90 -4.64
CA GLN A 169 -16.63 -4.24 -5.03
C GLN A 169 -16.33 -5.14 -3.82
N GLY A 170 -16.41 -4.62 -2.59
CA GLY A 170 -15.99 -5.33 -1.39
C GLY A 170 -14.48 -5.62 -1.41
N LEU A 171 -13.70 -4.82 -2.14
CA LEU A 171 -12.25 -4.91 -2.11
C LEU A 171 -11.77 -4.30 -0.80
N PRO A 172 -10.88 -4.92 -0.01
CA PRO A 172 -10.19 -4.15 1.02
C PRO A 172 -9.35 -3.05 0.36
N TYR A 173 -9.03 -1.99 1.11
CA TYR A 173 -8.16 -0.92 0.62
C TYR A 173 -6.70 -1.24 1.00
N PRO A 174 -5.86 -1.73 0.07
CA PRO A 174 -4.51 -2.17 0.39
C PRO A 174 -3.60 -0.97 0.60
N VAL A 175 -2.91 -0.96 1.74
CA VAL A 175 -1.93 0.06 2.10
C VAL A 175 -0.69 -0.58 2.68
N TYR A 176 0.38 0.22 2.75
CA TYR A 176 1.57 -0.11 3.50
C TYR A 176 1.75 0.92 4.61
N LEU A 177 1.54 0.54 5.88
CA LEU A 177 1.68 1.43 7.03
C LEU A 177 3.16 1.77 7.27
N LEU A 178 3.45 3.04 7.52
CA LEU A 178 4.77 3.55 7.85
C LEU A 178 4.90 3.57 9.37
N LEU A 179 5.50 2.51 9.94
CA LEU A 179 5.49 2.27 11.39
C LEU A 179 6.77 2.68 12.11
N GLU A 180 7.74 3.29 11.43
CA GLU A 180 8.99 3.69 12.04
C GLU A 180 8.76 4.58 13.27
N ASN A 181 9.27 4.13 14.43
CA ASN A 181 9.10 4.73 15.75
C ASN A 181 7.65 4.87 16.23
N ARG A 182 6.67 4.26 15.57
CA ARG A 182 5.27 4.33 15.99
C ARG A 182 4.97 3.28 17.07
N PRO A 183 4.27 3.66 18.16
CA PRO A 183 3.88 2.72 19.20
C PRO A 183 2.80 1.76 18.69
N CYS A 184 3.09 0.47 18.78
CA CYS A 184 2.20 -0.62 18.43
C CYS A 184 2.02 -1.53 19.64
N ILE A 185 0.77 -1.87 19.95
CA ILE A 185 0.44 -2.65 21.14
C ILE A 185 -0.12 -4.00 20.71
N ILE A 186 0.36 -5.05 21.36
CA ILE A 186 -0.12 -6.42 21.19
C ILE A 186 -0.82 -6.84 22.47
N LEU A 187 -2.11 -7.12 22.36
CA LEU A 187 -2.91 -7.69 23.43
C LEU A 187 -3.10 -9.17 23.17
N CYS A 188 -2.48 -10.02 23.99
CA CYS A 188 -2.62 -11.47 23.84
C CYS A 188 -2.49 -12.17 25.19
N GLU A 189 -3.31 -13.19 25.42
CA GLU A 189 -3.16 -14.04 26.62
C GLU A 189 -1.91 -14.92 26.49
N GLN A 190 -1.64 -15.42 25.27
CA GLN A 190 -0.52 -16.31 24.97
C GLN A 190 0.16 -15.90 23.67
N LYS A 191 1.49 -16.06 23.61
CA LYS A 191 2.27 -15.82 22.39
C LYS A 191 2.10 -16.98 21.40
N THR A 192 1.01 -16.95 20.65
CA THR A 192 0.79 -17.90 19.55
C THR A 192 1.75 -17.63 18.38
N PRO A 193 2.02 -18.62 17.51
CA PRO A 193 2.85 -18.38 16.32
C PRO A 193 2.32 -17.27 15.41
N ALA A 194 1.01 -17.03 15.39
CA ALA A 194 0.42 -15.94 14.64
C ALA A 194 0.80 -14.57 15.23
N ILE A 195 0.69 -14.42 16.56
CA ILE A 195 1.11 -13.21 17.29
C ILE A 195 2.61 -12.98 17.13
N GLU A 196 3.44 -14.01 17.28
CA GLU A 196 4.88 -13.89 17.11
C GLU A 196 5.27 -13.41 15.71
N ARG A 197 4.59 -13.91 14.67
CA ARG A 197 4.77 -13.41 13.29
C ARG A 197 4.41 -11.93 13.17
N ARG A 198 3.30 -11.48 13.77
CA ARG A 198 2.92 -10.05 13.78
C ARG A 198 3.96 -9.20 14.50
N VAL A 199 4.38 -9.61 15.70
CA VAL A 199 5.42 -8.91 16.48
C VAL A 199 6.71 -8.78 15.69
N SER A 200 7.17 -9.87 15.05
CA SER A 200 8.37 -9.87 14.22
C SER A 200 8.25 -8.88 13.06
N LEU A 201 7.15 -8.94 12.30
CA LEU A 201 6.90 -8.06 11.17
C LEU A 201 6.82 -6.58 11.58
N LEU A 202 6.14 -6.27 12.69
CA LEU A 202 6.08 -4.90 13.22
C LEU A 202 7.46 -4.35 13.55
N ARG A 203 8.30 -5.15 14.24
CA ARG A 203 9.67 -4.76 14.59
C ARG A 203 10.54 -4.58 13.34
N GLN A 204 10.41 -5.44 12.34
CA GLN A 204 11.08 -5.29 11.03
C GLN A 204 10.66 -4.00 10.29
N CYS A 205 9.44 -3.51 10.54
CA CYS A 205 8.94 -2.24 10.02
C CYS A 205 9.33 -1.03 10.87
N GLY A 206 10.14 -1.21 11.92
CA GLY A 206 10.62 -0.14 12.80
C GLY A 206 9.64 0.29 13.88
N ALA A 207 8.57 -0.48 14.13
CA ALA A 207 7.59 -0.16 15.17
C ALA A 207 8.17 -0.35 16.58
N SER A 208 7.75 0.51 17.52
CA SER A 208 7.95 0.27 18.95
C SER A 208 6.85 -0.66 19.45
N VAL A 209 7.18 -1.92 19.76
CA VAL A 209 6.18 -2.96 20.06
C VAL A 209 6.12 -3.28 21.55
N LEU A 210 4.96 -3.07 22.16
CA LEU A 210 4.66 -3.45 23.54
C LEU A 210 3.65 -4.61 23.57
N CYS A 211 4.03 -5.75 24.13
CA CYS A 211 3.14 -6.89 24.34
C CYS A 211 2.64 -6.92 25.78
N MET A 212 1.35 -7.11 25.99
CA MET A 212 0.78 -7.30 27.33
C MET A 212 -0.46 -8.22 27.30
N ALA A 213 -0.79 -8.80 28.45
CA ALA A 213 -2.05 -9.51 28.62
C ALA A 213 -3.24 -8.52 28.59
N PRO A 214 -4.40 -8.90 28.03
CA PRO A 214 -5.58 -8.03 28.01
C PRO A 214 -5.98 -7.49 29.38
N ASP A 215 -5.92 -8.31 30.43
CA ASP A 215 -6.31 -7.92 31.79
C ASP A 215 -5.32 -6.97 32.46
N ALA A 216 -4.10 -6.86 31.94
CA ALA A 216 -3.10 -5.90 32.38
C ALA A 216 -3.20 -4.56 31.63
N ALA A 217 -3.94 -4.51 30.52
CA ALA A 217 -4.11 -3.31 29.74
C ALA A 217 -5.01 -2.30 30.46
N LYS A 218 -4.70 -1.01 30.29
CA LYS A 218 -5.44 0.11 30.84
C LYS A 218 -5.65 1.13 29.72
N PRO A 219 -6.68 1.99 29.78
CA PRO A 219 -6.95 2.96 28.72
C PRO A 219 -5.74 3.83 28.35
N HIS A 220 -4.99 4.33 29.33
CA HIS A 220 -3.79 5.15 29.09
C HIS A 220 -2.66 4.40 28.37
N HIS A 221 -2.63 3.07 28.40
CA HIS A 221 -1.67 2.32 27.58
C HIS A 221 -1.99 2.47 26.09
N LEU A 222 -3.27 2.66 25.72
CA LEU A 222 -3.76 2.70 24.35
C LEU A 222 -3.88 4.13 23.78
N GLU A 223 -3.83 5.16 24.61
CA GLU A 223 -4.05 6.56 24.21
C GLU A 223 -3.14 7.00 23.06
N ASP A 224 -1.85 6.68 23.16
CA ASP A 224 -0.84 7.05 22.16
C ASP A 224 -0.61 5.98 21.09
N ALA A 225 -1.30 4.84 21.16
CA ALA A 225 -1.12 3.77 20.22
C ALA A 225 -1.40 4.24 18.78
N PHE A 226 -0.56 3.83 17.84
CA PHE A 226 -0.86 3.95 16.42
C PHE A 226 -1.68 2.76 15.95
N LEU A 227 -1.27 1.56 16.39
CA LEU A 227 -1.82 0.28 15.99
C LEU A 227 -1.95 -0.64 17.21
N VAL A 228 -3.08 -1.34 17.32
CA VAL A 228 -3.33 -2.38 18.31
C VAL A 228 -3.65 -3.69 17.59
N ILE A 229 -2.98 -4.77 17.95
CA ILE A 229 -3.31 -6.11 17.46
C ILE A 229 -3.74 -6.94 18.66
N ALA A 230 -4.90 -7.59 18.57
CA ALA A 230 -5.37 -8.51 19.58
C ALA A 230 -5.63 -9.91 19.03
N ASP A 231 -5.34 -10.92 19.84
CA ASP A 231 -5.67 -12.32 19.52
C ASP A 231 -7.19 -12.53 19.43
N LYS A 232 -7.94 -11.91 20.35
CA LYS A 232 -9.39 -11.99 20.47
C LYS A 232 -10.04 -10.61 20.38
N PHE A 233 -11.15 -10.49 19.66
CA PHE A 233 -11.98 -9.28 19.62
C PHE A 233 -12.39 -8.82 21.03
N SER A 234 -12.81 -9.77 21.87
CA SER A 234 -13.28 -9.51 23.24
C SER A 234 -12.23 -8.88 24.16
N ALA A 235 -10.95 -9.00 23.82
CA ALA A 235 -9.86 -8.39 24.60
C ALA A 235 -9.90 -6.86 24.53
N VAL A 236 -10.18 -6.29 23.35
CA VAL A 236 -10.22 -4.84 23.13
C VAL A 236 -11.59 -4.27 23.46
N ASP A 237 -12.66 -5.02 23.19
CA ASP A 237 -14.05 -4.63 23.48
C ASP A 237 -14.24 -4.23 24.95
N ARG A 238 -13.70 -5.04 25.87
CA ARG A 238 -13.71 -4.78 27.32
C ARG A 238 -12.99 -3.50 27.72
N LEU A 239 -11.89 -3.15 27.04
CA LEU A 239 -11.07 -1.98 27.34
C LEU A 239 -11.71 -0.68 26.85
N LEU A 240 -12.41 -0.75 25.72
CA LEU A 240 -12.99 0.43 25.08
C LEU A 240 -14.48 0.62 25.38
N SER A 241 -15.10 -0.31 26.14
CA SER A 241 -16.56 -0.33 26.37
C SER A 241 -17.35 -0.23 25.06
N ILE A 242 -16.81 -0.82 23.99
CA ILE A 242 -17.50 -0.91 22.71
C ILE A 242 -18.60 -1.95 22.90
N THR A 243 -19.84 -1.63 22.55
CA THR A 243 -20.90 -2.65 22.46
C THR A 243 -20.75 -3.37 21.12
N PRO A 244 -20.80 -4.73 21.08
CA PRO A 244 -20.78 -5.45 19.81
C PRO A 244 -21.96 -5.01 18.93
N PRO A 245 -21.80 -4.95 17.60
CA PRO A 245 -22.90 -4.62 16.71
C PRO A 245 -23.97 -5.71 16.82
N TYR A 246 -25.07 -5.39 17.50
CA TYR A 246 -26.28 -6.21 17.48
C TYR A 246 -26.84 -6.23 16.06
N GLN A 247 -27.37 -7.37 15.66
CA GLN A 247 -27.99 -7.59 14.36
C GLN A 247 -29.09 -6.54 14.09
N GLY A 248 -28.88 -5.71 13.05
CA GLY A 248 -29.90 -4.83 12.48
C GLY A 248 -29.77 -3.37 12.91
N GLY A 249 -29.22 -2.54 12.02
CA GLY A 249 -29.29 -1.08 12.12
C GLY A 249 -27.92 -0.41 12.17
N ILE A 250 -27.61 0.31 11.11
CA ILE A 250 -26.44 1.20 10.99
C ILE A 250 -26.72 2.42 11.88
N ASP A 251 -26.37 2.37 13.16
CA ASP A 251 -26.30 3.60 13.95
C ASP A 251 -25.28 3.52 15.10
N GLN A 252 -24.25 4.37 14.96
CA GLN A 252 -23.43 4.97 16.02
C GLN A 252 -22.54 4.08 16.91
N CYS A 253 -21.43 3.61 16.33
CA CYS A 253 -20.17 3.54 17.09
C CYS A 253 -19.45 4.90 16.98
N ARG A 254 -19.89 5.90 17.76
CA ARG A 254 -19.30 7.24 17.86
C ARG A 254 -18.02 7.23 18.72
N SER A 255 -16.97 6.67 18.16
CA SER A 255 -15.58 7.12 18.27
C SER A 255 -14.78 6.19 17.36
N GLU A 256 -14.52 6.64 16.12
CA GLU A 256 -13.47 5.99 15.35
C GLU A 256 -12.18 6.16 16.17
N GLY A 257 -11.70 5.05 16.73
CA GLY A 257 -10.73 5.07 17.82
C GLY A 257 -9.46 5.83 17.48
N THR A 258 -8.73 6.26 18.50
CA THR A 258 -7.43 6.93 18.39
C THR A 258 -6.33 6.06 17.78
N PHE A 259 -6.63 4.84 17.32
CA PHE A 259 -5.68 3.87 16.77
C PHE A 259 -6.35 2.93 15.76
N ILE A 260 -5.51 2.35 14.91
CA ILE A 260 -5.87 1.27 13.98
C ILE A 260 -5.87 -0.06 14.77
N ARG A 261 -6.76 -0.99 14.45
CA ARG A 261 -6.86 -2.31 15.12
C ARG A 261 -6.95 -3.50 14.17
N GLU A 262 -6.28 -4.59 14.52
CA GLU A 262 -6.43 -5.94 13.93
C GLU A 262 -6.91 -6.91 15.02
N TYR A 263 -7.86 -7.76 14.66
CA TYR A 263 -8.30 -8.89 15.48
C TYR A 263 -8.02 -10.19 14.73
N LEU A 264 -7.26 -11.11 15.34
CA LEU A 264 -6.88 -12.35 14.67
C LEU A 264 -8.06 -13.33 14.53
N ASP A 265 -8.99 -13.35 15.49
CA ASP A 265 -10.17 -14.22 15.48
C ASP A 265 -11.38 -13.63 14.74
N ALA A 266 -11.41 -12.31 14.55
CA ALA A 266 -12.46 -11.58 13.84
C ALA A 266 -11.89 -10.49 12.90
N PRO A 267 -11.19 -10.86 11.81
CA PRO A 267 -10.52 -9.90 10.93
C PRO A 267 -11.43 -8.78 10.39
N ASP A 268 -12.69 -9.11 10.08
CA ASP A 268 -13.67 -8.18 9.50
C ASP A 268 -14.14 -7.11 10.50
N ALA A 269 -14.03 -7.38 11.81
CA ALA A 269 -14.36 -6.42 12.87
C ALA A 269 -13.24 -5.39 13.12
N GLY A 270 -12.04 -5.65 12.59
CA GLY A 270 -10.89 -4.76 12.67
C GLY A 270 -11.05 -3.52 11.78
N THR A 271 -10.21 -2.51 11.99
CA THR A 271 -10.03 -1.45 10.99
C THR A 271 -9.21 -1.94 9.80
N HIS A 272 -8.45 -3.02 10.01
CA HIS A 272 -7.67 -3.68 8.97
C HIS A 272 -7.40 -5.13 9.37
N PHE A 273 -6.90 -5.90 8.40
CA PHE A 273 -6.25 -7.17 8.64
C PHE A 273 -4.91 -7.25 7.90
N THR A 274 -4.02 -8.10 8.39
CA THR A 274 -2.76 -8.40 7.71
C THR A 274 -2.99 -9.52 6.68
N PRO A 275 -2.84 -9.25 5.37
CA PRO A 275 -3.05 -10.25 4.31
C PRO A 275 -1.99 -11.36 4.34
N LYS A 276 -2.13 -12.39 3.49
CA LYS A 276 -1.05 -13.36 3.27
C LYS A 276 0.10 -12.67 2.56
N LEU A 277 1.32 -12.94 2.99
CA LEU A 277 2.51 -12.23 2.52
C LEU A 277 3.48 -13.19 1.81
N ILE A 278 4.15 -12.65 0.80
CA ILE A 278 5.38 -13.17 0.20
C ILE A 278 6.41 -12.05 0.37
N ILE A 279 7.52 -12.35 1.06
CA ILE A 279 8.53 -11.36 1.44
C ILE A 279 9.88 -11.78 0.88
N ASP A 280 10.59 -10.83 0.27
CA ASP A 280 11.99 -10.97 -0.12
C ASP A 280 12.67 -9.62 0.16
N ASP A 281 13.25 -9.49 1.36
CA ASP A 281 13.70 -8.24 1.99
C ASP A 281 12.73 -7.05 1.79
N ASN A 282 13.07 -6.12 0.90
CA ASN A 282 12.29 -4.91 0.61
C ASN A 282 11.12 -5.14 -0.35
N LEU A 283 11.02 -6.32 -0.98
CA LEU A 283 9.87 -6.72 -1.77
C LEU A 283 8.82 -7.36 -0.87
N ILE A 284 7.61 -6.80 -0.90
CA ILE A 284 6.45 -7.37 -0.22
C ILE A 284 5.34 -7.51 -1.24
N ILE A 285 4.91 -8.74 -1.47
CA ILE A 285 3.69 -9.05 -2.21
C ILE A 285 2.66 -9.54 -1.20
N SER A 286 1.53 -8.86 -1.13
CA SER A 286 0.38 -9.32 -0.37
C SER A 286 -0.62 -10.01 -1.29
N ILE A 287 -1.38 -10.96 -0.75
CA ILE A 287 -2.49 -11.59 -1.45
C ILE A 287 -3.67 -11.77 -0.49
N SER A 288 -4.87 -11.44 -0.97
CA SER A 288 -6.13 -11.67 -0.26
C SER A 288 -7.24 -12.10 -1.22
N ALA A 289 -8.26 -12.76 -0.67
CA ALA A 289 -9.47 -13.09 -1.38
C ALA A 289 -10.56 -12.08 -1.01
N ARG A 290 -11.41 -11.72 -1.98
CA ARG A 290 -12.61 -10.89 -1.75
C ARG A 290 -13.69 -11.63 -0.98
N SER A 291 -13.86 -12.90 -1.29
CA SER A 291 -14.87 -13.76 -0.68
C SER A 291 -14.29 -15.11 -0.33
N SER A 292 -15.08 -15.90 0.40
CA SER A 292 -14.76 -17.30 0.71
C SER A 292 -14.48 -18.14 -0.55
N ARG A 293 -15.09 -17.80 -1.70
CA ARG A 293 -14.87 -18.49 -2.98
C ARG A 293 -13.45 -18.33 -3.52
N GLY A 294 -12.78 -17.22 -3.19
CA GLY A 294 -11.41 -16.93 -3.62
C GLY A 294 -10.33 -17.61 -2.79
N ILE A 295 -10.65 -18.18 -1.62
CA ILE A 295 -9.67 -18.65 -0.64
C ILE A 295 -8.75 -19.73 -1.22
N ASP A 296 -9.29 -20.70 -1.96
CA ASP A 296 -8.48 -21.79 -2.53
C ASP A 296 -7.63 -21.31 -3.71
N LYS A 297 -8.17 -20.40 -4.54
CA LYS A 297 -7.37 -19.73 -5.58
C LYS A 297 -6.20 -18.96 -4.95
N VAL A 298 -6.45 -18.24 -3.87
CA VAL A 298 -5.42 -17.50 -3.12
C VAL A 298 -4.39 -18.45 -2.51
N LYS A 299 -4.78 -19.61 -1.95
CA LYS A 299 -3.82 -20.61 -1.46
C LYS A 299 -2.90 -21.11 -2.58
N HIS A 300 -3.46 -21.46 -3.73
CA HIS A 300 -2.68 -21.96 -4.86
C HIS A 300 -1.74 -20.88 -5.41
N LEU A 301 -2.25 -19.68 -5.63
CA LEU A 301 -1.47 -18.56 -6.15
C LEU A 301 -0.40 -18.11 -5.16
N HIS A 302 -0.71 -18.05 -3.85
CA HIS A 302 0.27 -17.75 -2.81
C HIS A 302 1.45 -18.72 -2.84
N LYS A 303 1.19 -20.04 -2.93
CA LYS A 303 2.26 -21.04 -3.08
C LYS A 303 3.12 -20.82 -4.33
N LYS A 304 2.48 -20.54 -5.48
CA LYS A 304 3.18 -20.26 -6.73
C LYS A 304 4.08 -19.02 -6.63
N LEU A 305 3.54 -17.93 -6.07
CA LEU A 305 4.26 -16.67 -5.90
C LEU A 305 5.37 -16.78 -4.86
N THR A 306 5.17 -17.52 -3.76
CA THR A 306 6.24 -17.83 -2.79
C THR A 306 7.43 -18.49 -3.49
N ASN A 307 7.20 -19.54 -4.28
CA ASN A 307 8.28 -20.21 -5.01
C ASN A 307 9.02 -19.27 -5.99
N GLN A 308 8.32 -18.28 -6.54
CA GLN A 308 8.84 -17.37 -7.55
C GLN A 308 9.60 -16.17 -6.97
N PHE A 309 9.11 -15.61 -5.86
CA PHE A 309 9.58 -14.32 -5.33
C PHE A 309 10.29 -14.44 -3.99
N GLU A 310 9.88 -15.35 -3.11
CA GLU A 310 10.44 -15.45 -1.76
C GLU A 310 11.90 -15.91 -1.83
N ASN A 311 12.81 -15.19 -1.17
CA ASN A 311 14.24 -15.49 -1.11
C ASN A 311 14.92 -15.66 -2.48
N ASN A 312 14.45 -14.95 -3.52
CA ASN A 312 14.99 -15.05 -4.88
C ASN A 312 15.91 -13.88 -5.28
N GLY A 313 16.15 -12.92 -4.35
CA GLY A 313 17.10 -11.82 -4.51
C GLY A 313 16.51 -10.54 -5.11
N TYR A 314 15.18 -10.45 -5.25
CA TYR A 314 14.48 -9.22 -5.62
C TYR A 314 14.66 -8.14 -4.57
N GLY A 315 14.64 -8.51 -3.30
CA GLY A 315 14.85 -7.60 -2.17
C GLY A 315 16.18 -6.88 -2.22
N VAL A 316 17.27 -7.64 -2.38
CA VAL A 316 18.64 -7.13 -2.56
C VAL A 316 18.77 -6.29 -3.82
N PHE A 317 18.10 -6.70 -4.92
CA PHE A 317 18.10 -5.91 -6.14
C PHE A 317 17.39 -4.55 -6.00
N ILE A 318 16.26 -4.53 -5.30
CA ILE A 318 15.55 -3.29 -4.97
C ILE A 318 16.40 -2.38 -4.09
N GLU A 319 17.13 -2.95 -3.12
CA GLU A 319 18.10 -2.20 -2.31
C GLU A 319 19.15 -1.54 -3.20
N PHE A 320 19.78 -2.32 -4.08
CA PHE A 320 20.79 -1.85 -5.01
C PHE A 320 20.28 -0.66 -5.84
N LEU A 321 19.09 -0.78 -6.45
CA LEU A 321 18.49 0.31 -7.21
C LEU A 321 18.20 1.54 -6.32
N GLY A 322 17.77 1.32 -5.09
CA GLY A 322 17.54 2.37 -4.09
C GLY A 322 18.80 3.19 -3.80
N THR A 323 19.96 2.54 -3.65
CA THR A 323 21.24 3.24 -3.42
C THR A 323 21.64 4.18 -4.57
N ARG A 324 21.18 3.90 -5.79
CA ARG A 324 21.47 4.67 -7.01
C ARG A 324 20.47 5.79 -7.28
N ARG A 325 19.37 5.86 -6.50
CA ARG A 325 18.27 6.79 -6.75
C ARG A 325 18.71 8.25 -6.80
N SER A 326 19.61 8.68 -5.89
CA SER A 326 20.09 10.07 -5.84
C SER A 326 20.87 10.45 -7.09
N GLU A 327 21.74 9.56 -7.57
CA GLU A 327 22.52 9.74 -8.81
C GLU A 327 21.58 9.84 -10.03
N ILE A 328 20.62 8.92 -10.14
CA ILE A 328 19.63 8.89 -11.23
C ILE A 328 18.74 10.15 -11.23
N LEU A 329 18.32 10.62 -10.04
CA LEU A 329 17.51 11.85 -9.92
C LEU A 329 18.26 13.10 -10.41
N LYS A 330 19.58 13.16 -10.19
CA LYS A 330 20.44 14.25 -10.68
C LYS A 330 20.65 14.17 -12.19
N ALA A 331 20.86 12.96 -12.72
CA ALA A 331 21.09 12.75 -14.15
C ALA A 331 19.83 13.00 -15.01
N PHE A 332 18.65 12.59 -14.50
CA PHE A 332 17.40 12.65 -15.25
C PHE A 332 16.33 13.48 -14.51
N PRO A 333 16.15 14.77 -14.86
CA PRO A 333 15.29 15.69 -14.11
C PRO A 333 13.79 15.41 -14.29
N THR A 334 13.38 14.80 -15.41
CA THR A 334 11.96 14.49 -15.67
C THR A 334 11.58 13.07 -15.20
N PRO A 335 10.37 12.86 -14.65
CA PRO A 335 9.88 11.53 -14.31
C PRO A 335 9.93 10.50 -15.46
N LYS A 336 9.61 10.95 -16.69
CA LYS A 336 9.62 10.09 -17.88
C LYS A 336 11.00 9.52 -18.17
N ARG A 337 12.02 10.38 -18.32
CA ARG A 337 13.40 9.94 -18.56
C ARG A 337 13.94 9.02 -17.46
N ARG A 338 13.55 9.24 -16.20
CA ARG A 338 13.89 8.32 -15.10
C ARG A 338 13.31 6.94 -15.31
N ALA A 339 12.03 6.86 -15.66
CA ALA A 339 11.37 5.58 -15.94
C ALA A 339 12.03 4.87 -17.12
N ASP A 340 12.32 5.59 -18.21
CA ASP A 340 12.99 5.04 -19.40
C ASP A 340 14.38 4.48 -19.04
N PHE A 341 15.18 5.23 -18.27
CA PHE A 341 16.48 4.76 -17.79
C PHE A 341 16.37 3.50 -16.93
N PHE A 342 15.42 3.44 -16.00
CA PHE A 342 15.20 2.23 -15.19
C PHE A 342 14.83 1.02 -16.06
N GLU A 343 14.02 1.21 -17.09
CA GLU A 343 13.70 0.12 -18.03
C GLU A 343 14.94 -0.35 -18.79
N VAL A 344 15.78 0.57 -19.28
CA VAL A 344 17.06 0.19 -19.93
C VAL A 344 17.95 -0.58 -18.94
N LEU A 345 18.11 -0.05 -17.72
CA LEU A 345 18.94 -0.65 -16.68
C LEU A 345 18.48 -2.07 -16.31
N ILE A 346 17.17 -2.31 -16.26
CA ILE A 346 16.55 -3.61 -15.92
C ILE A 346 16.62 -4.60 -17.10
N ASN A 347 16.42 -4.13 -18.33
CA ASN A 347 16.29 -4.99 -19.50
C ASN A 347 17.64 -5.30 -20.16
N THR A 348 18.72 -4.58 -19.83
CA THR A 348 20.03 -4.82 -20.44
C THR A 348 20.65 -6.14 -19.94
N VAL A 349 21.02 -7.00 -20.89
CA VAL A 349 21.75 -8.25 -20.67
C VAL A 349 23.07 -8.16 -21.41
N GLU A 350 24.18 -8.53 -20.78
CA GLU A 350 25.45 -8.65 -21.50
C GLU A 350 25.40 -9.91 -22.38
N THR A 351 25.18 -9.73 -23.68
CA THR A 351 25.15 -10.83 -24.65
C THR A 351 26.57 -11.22 -25.04
N ASN A 352 27.03 -12.40 -24.60
CA ASN A 352 28.20 -13.07 -25.19
C ASN A 352 27.82 -14.03 -26.35
N ASN A 353 26.54 -14.12 -26.76
CA ASN A 353 26.08 -15.04 -27.81
C ASN A 353 24.93 -14.47 -28.67
N THR A 354 24.83 -14.96 -29.90
CA THR A 354 23.92 -14.57 -31.00
C THR A 354 22.42 -14.86 -30.78
N GLN A 355 21.98 -15.15 -29.56
CA GLN A 355 20.56 -15.30 -29.22
C GLN A 355 20.19 -14.38 -28.03
N PRO A 356 19.03 -13.68 -28.10
CA PRO A 356 18.57 -12.84 -27.01
C PRO A 356 18.29 -13.71 -25.77
N GLN A 357 19.12 -13.57 -24.73
CA GLN A 357 18.81 -14.16 -23.43
C GLN A 357 17.82 -13.24 -22.71
N THR A 358 16.59 -13.71 -22.50
CA THR A 358 15.59 -12.99 -21.70
C THR A 358 16.08 -12.86 -20.26
N CYS A 359 16.30 -11.61 -19.82
CA CYS A 359 16.66 -11.26 -18.44
C CYS A 359 15.70 -11.92 -17.42
N CYS A 360 16.21 -12.39 -16.29
CA CYS A 360 15.42 -13.05 -15.24
C CYS A 360 14.45 -12.09 -14.49
N LEU A 361 14.52 -10.78 -14.74
CA LEU A 361 13.43 -9.84 -14.41
C LEU A 361 12.23 -9.94 -15.36
N GLY A 362 12.25 -10.90 -16.29
CA GLY A 362 11.06 -11.38 -16.99
C GLY A 362 10.11 -12.17 -16.08
N LEU A 363 10.50 -12.41 -14.82
CA LEU A 363 9.67 -13.03 -13.77
C LEU A 363 9.20 -14.45 -14.10
N THR A 364 9.65 -15.04 -15.21
CA THR A 364 9.20 -16.34 -15.72
C THR A 364 10.10 -17.51 -15.33
N ASN A 365 11.36 -17.26 -14.95
CA ASN A 365 12.33 -18.30 -14.59
C ASN A 365 13.26 -17.86 -13.43
N PRO A 366 12.93 -18.19 -12.17
CA PRO A 366 13.79 -17.83 -11.02
C PRO A 366 15.18 -18.49 -11.07
N GLY A 367 15.32 -19.62 -11.77
CA GLY A 367 16.59 -20.36 -11.96
C GLY A 367 17.48 -19.84 -13.09
N CYS A 368 17.14 -18.72 -13.73
CA CYS A 368 17.90 -18.15 -14.84
C CYS A 368 19.32 -17.70 -14.43
N SER A 369 20.32 -18.10 -15.21
CA SER A 369 21.76 -17.86 -14.96
C SER A 369 22.40 -16.84 -15.92
N ALA A 370 21.58 -16.07 -16.66
CA ALA A 370 22.06 -15.04 -17.58
C ALA A 370 22.99 -14.02 -16.89
N GLU A 371 24.00 -13.52 -17.58
CA GLU A 371 24.85 -12.45 -17.06
C GLU A 371 24.13 -11.11 -17.28
N CYS A 372 23.31 -10.74 -16.29
CA CYS A 372 22.56 -9.49 -16.26
C CYS A 372 22.68 -8.80 -14.90
N LEU A 373 22.30 -7.53 -14.85
CA LEU A 373 22.41 -6.71 -13.64
C LEU A 373 21.73 -7.36 -12.42
N PHE A 374 20.52 -7.90 -12.60
CA PHE A 374 19.79 -8.59 -11.53
C PHE A 374 20.59 -9.77 -10.96
N ASN A 375 21.11 -10.64 -11.84
CA ASN A 375 21.88 -11.81 -11.44
C ASN A 375 23.21 -11.45 -10.77
N TRP A 376 23.89 -10.42 -11.26
CA TRP A 376 25.09 -9.92 -10.60
C TRP A 376 24.80 -9.44 -9.18
N VAL A 377 23.72 -8.67 -9.00
CA VAL A 377 23.36 -8.15 -7.68
C VAL A 377 22.98 -9.28 -6.72
N ARG A 378 22.07 -10.19 -7.11
CA ARG A 378 21.65 -11.27 -6.21
C ARG A 378 22.76 -12.30 -5.90
N GLN A 379 23.78 -12.40 -6.76
CA GLN A 379 24.96 -13.24 -6.52
C GLN A 379 26.10 -12.50 -5.80
N GLY A 380 25.89 -11.24 -5.38
CA GLY A 380 26.90 -10.45 -4.67
C GLY A 380 28.03 -9.89 -5.53
N LYS A 381 27.93 -9.93 -6.88
CA LYS A 381 28.88 -9.35 -7.84
C LYS A 381 28.73 -7.81 -7.92
N LEU A 382 28.70 -7.11 -6.79
CA LEU A 382 28.37 -5.68 -6.68
C LEU A 382 29.34 -4.76 -7.41
N LYS A 383 30.65 -5.09 -7.43
CA LYS A 383 31.65 -4.30 -8.16
C LYS A 383 31.29 -4.19 -9.64
N ARG A 384 30.91 -5.31 -10.27
CA ARG A 384 30.50 -5.36 -11.68
C ARG A 384 29.19 -4.62 -11.91
N ALA A 385 28.20 -4.85 -11.06
CA ALA A 385 26.91 -4.16 -11.13
C ALA A 385 27.06 -2.62 -11.05
N ASN A 386 27.94 -2.15 -10.15
CA ASN A 386 28.27 -0.74 -10.00
C ASN A 386 28.93 -0.18 -11.26
N THR A 387 29.98 -0.83 -11.77
CA THR A 387 30.67 -0.39 -12.99
C THR A 387 29.70 -0.32 -14.16
N PHE A 388 28.88 -1.36 -14.37
CA PHE A 388 27.87 -1.37 -15.42
C PHE A 388 26.88 -0.20 -15.32
N THR A 389 26.36 0.05 -14.11
CA THR A 389 25.39 1.13 -13.87
C THR A 389 26.01 2.51 -14.12
N SER A 390 27.25 2.74 -13.66
CA SER A 390 27.97 3.98 -13.91
C SER A 390 28.23 4.20 -15.40
N THR A 391 28.70 3.18 -16.13
CA THR A 391 28.90 3.28 -17.59
C THR A 391 27.61 3.64 -18.32
N LEU A 392 26.48 3.05 -17.91
CA LEU A 392 25.18 3.34 -18.52
C LEU A 392 24.70 4.77 -18.19
N LEU A 393 24.96 5.27 -16.99
CA LEU A 393 24.69 6.66 -16.61
C LEU A 393 25.51 7.64 -17.47
N ASP A 394 26.81 7.37 -17.62
CA ASP A 394 27.73 8.21 -18.41
C ASP A 394 27.35 8.25 -19.90
N ALA A 395 26.84 7.14 -20.45
CA ALA A 395 26.44 7.05 -21.86
C ALA A 395 25.11 7.77 -22.20
N GLN A 396 24.33 8.16 -21.19
CA GLN A 396 23.05 8.87 -21.35
C GLN A 396 23.16 10.37 -21.04
N HIS A 397 24.33 10.81 -20.59
CA HIS A 397 24.76 12.22 -20.53
C HIS A 397 25.28 12.68 -21.89
#